data_AF-A0A497E3W1-F1
#
_entry.id   AF-A0A497E3W1-F1
#
_cell.length_a   1.000
_cell.length_b   1.000
_cell.length_c   1.000
_cell.angle_alpha   90.00
_cell.angle_beta   90.00
_cell.angle_gamma   90.00
#
_symmetry.space_group_name_H-M   'P 1'
#
loop_
_entity.id
_entity.type
_entity.pdbx_description
1 polymer ?
#
loop_
_entity_poly.entity_id
_entity_poly.type
_entity_poly.pdbx_seq_one_letter_code
_entity_poly.pdbx_strand_id
1 'polypeptide(L)'
;DMLLHYPEIIPELPKDIVVMNWHYGSKRLENEDYYRPFIEAFQKAALNQFACTGTSSWLRLFPDLRIANRNIRCFISEAHRYGVKGILNTNWGDDGNYNLLGYSWYGFCFSAEASWSPEKLDERTFDERFCRQFFGQDTEELSQVFWLLSQVNYVVDIDLPEKYPSWAFLLFWDDPFQGKYSTKVREPSETGRRLMQISSSALKIIFRAEKRVSKNKKWLDDLSFAARQIGHLGERLLLIEEVKRSYRRAYLNLEDEKVVTGSLDEAITSLRRLKKSLIELKDEYQRLWLRENRKPGLEYNLKRYEKLLKCYDEKILELEEIKKAYMEPGGSLPKREWAGINDRK
;
A
#
# COMPACT_ATOMS: atom_id res chain seq x y z
N ASP A 1 20.56 9.25 7.32
CA ASP A 1 21.05 10.59 7.67
C ASP A 1 22.33 10.89 6.91
N MET A 2 22.48 12.11 6.37
CA MET A 2 23.68 12.53 5.64
C MET A 2 24.88 12.79 6.57
N LEU A 3 24.64 13.35 7.77
CA LEU A 3 25.70 13.70 8.72
C LEU A 3 26.44 12.47 9.24
N LEU A 4 25.73 11.34 9.38
CA LEU A 4 26.34 10.07 9.80
C LEU A 4 27.30 9.47 8.77
N HIS A 5 27.29 9.95 7.52
CA HIS A 5 28.29 9.58 6.51
C HIS A 5 29.56 10.43 6.60
N TYR A 6 29.54 11.54 7.36
CA TYR A 6 30.64 12.49 7.53
C TYR A 6 30.81 12.81 9.04
N PRO A 7 31.12 11.81 9.89
CA PRO A 7 31.15 11.99 11.33
C PRO A 7 32.13 13.09 11.81
N GLU A 8 33.15 13.39 11.02
CA GLU A 8 34.14 14.43 11.27
C GLU A 8 33.54 15.86 11.34
N ILE A 9 32.43 16.12 10.66
CA ILE A 9 31.79 17.45 10.66
C ILE A 9 30.84 17.64 11.85
N ILE A 10 30.41 16.55 12.50
CA ILE A 10 29.43 16.60 13.60
C ILE A 10 29.93 17.48 14.77
N PRO A 11 31.20 17.41 15.21
CA PRO A 11 31.72 18.29 16.26
C PRO A 11 31.69 19.78 15.90
N GLU A 12 31.77 20.12 14.60
CA GLU A 12 31.80 21.50 14.09
C GLU A 12 30.41 22.15 14.04
N LEU A 13 29.33 21.36 14.18
CA LEU A 13 27.98 21.89 14.18
C LEU A 13 27.73 22.84 15.38
N PRO A 14 26.97 23.93 15.18
CA PRO A 14 26.59 24.83 16.26
C PRO A 14 25.90 24.11 17.41
N LYS A 15 26.18 24.49 18.66
CA LYS A 15 25.65 23.79 19.86
C LYS A 15 24.23 24.21 20.25
N ASP A 16 23.72 25.27 19.66
CA ASP A 16 22.39 25.84 19.87
C ASP A 16 21.31 25.23 18.95
N ILE A 17 21.67 24.27 18.09
CA ILE A 17 20.70 23.54 17.25
C ILE A 17 20.22 22.26 17.94
N VAL A 18 19.09 21.74 17.46
CA VAL A 18 18.60 20.39 17.78
C VAL A 18 18.62 19.56 16.50
N VAL A 19 19.39 18.46 16.52
CA VAL A 19 19.48 17.52 15.40
C VAL A 19 18.19 16.70 15.32
N MET A 20 17.54 16.71 14.16
CA MET A 20 16.42 15.80 13.87
C MET A 20 16.99 14.46 13.40
N ASN A 21 17.29 13.57 14.34
CA ASN A 21 17.96 12.30 14.07
C ASN A 21 16.96 11.27 13.53
N TRP A 22 16.83 11.17 12.20
CA TRP A 22 15.78 10.38 11.56
C TRP A 22 16.26 9.02 11.06
N HIS A 23 15.55 7.98 11.51
CA HIS A 23 15.76 6.60 11.11
C HIS A 23 14.42 5.86 11.13
N TYR A 24 14.06 5.20 10.03
CA TYR A 24 12.76 4.52 9.90
C TYR A 24 12.86 2.99 9.94
N GLY A 25 14.07 2.49 10.20
CA GLY A 25 14.35 1.07 10.30
C GLY A 25 14.22 0.31 8.97
N SER A 26 14.70 -0.93 8.99
CA SER A 26 14.53 -1.93 7.92
C SER A 26 14.59 -3.32 8.54
N LYS A 27 14.94 -4.37 7.79
CA LYS A 27 15.15 -5.75 8.29
C LYS A 27 16.08 -5.86 9.52
N ARG A 28 16.86 -4.82 9.82
CA ARG A 28 17.80 -4.75 10.96
C ARG A 28 17.16 -4.31 12.29
N LEU A 29 15.86 -4.02 12.29
CA LEU A 29 15.11 -3.63 13.49
C LEU A 29 15.04 -4.72 14.58
N GLU A 30 15.48 -5.95 14.27
CA GLU A 30 15.49 -7.09 15.18
C GLU A 30 16.58 -6.98 16.27
N ASN A 31 17.63 -6.20 16.04
CA ASN A 31 18.74 -6.07 16.98
C ASN A 31 18.40 -5.08 18.11
N GLU A 32 18.62 -5.51 19.35
CA GLU A 32 18.69 -4.60 20.51
C GLU A 32 19.88 -3.65 20.31
N ASP A 33 19.71 -2.37 20.63
CA ASP A 33 20.71 -1.30 20.43
C ASP A 33 21.00 -0.92 18.97
N TYR A 34 20.06 -1.17 18.05
CA TYR A 34 20.22 -0.76 16.65
C TYR A 34 20.43 0.76 16.49
N TYR A 35 19.77 1.58 17.31
CA TYR A 35 19.83 3.04 17.20
C TYR A 35 20.96 3.67 18.00
N ARG A 36 21.51 2.97 19.00
CA ARG A 36 22.65 3.39 19.81
C ARG A 36 23.76 4.09 19.02
N PRO A 37 24.37 3.51 17.96
CA PRO A 37 25.48 4.17 17.27
C PRO A 37 25.08 5.51 16.63
N PHE A 38 23.83 5.64 16.20
CA PHE A 38 23.32 6.88 15.60
C PHE A 38 23.03 7.95 16.67
N ILE A 39 22.59 7.54 17.86
CA ILE A 39 22.38 8.44 18.99
C ILE A 39 23.73 8.93 19.53
N GLU A 40 24.67 8.00 19.77
CA GLU A 40 25.98 8.31 20.34
C GLU A 40 26.80 9.28 19.48
N ALA A 41 26.66 9.23 18.15
CA ALA A 41 27.37 10.12 17.23
C ALA A 41 27.12 11.60 17.58
N PHE A 42 25.87 11.98 17.82
CA PHE A 42 25.52 13.36 18.19
C PHE A 42 25.75 13.64 19.67
N GLN A 43 25.59 12.66 20.56
CA GLN A 43 25.85 12.83 21.99
C GLN A 43 27.31 13.12 22.30
N LYS A 44 28.24 12.40 21.66
CA LYS A 44 29.68 12.61 21.82
C LYS A 44 30.10 14.02 21.40
N ALA A 45 29.36 14.64 20.48
CA ALA A 45 29.56 16.03 20.05
C ALA A 45 28.81 17.07 20.91
N ALA A 46 28.18 16.65 22.01
CA ALA A 46 27.36 17.46 22.89
C ALA A 46 26.20 18.19 22.17
N LEU A 47 25.63 17.58 21.13
CA LEU A 47 24.49 18.11 20.41
C LEU A 47 23.17 17.62 21.00
N ASN A 48 22.20 18.53 21.11
CA ASN A 48 20.82 18.14 21.36
C ASN A 48 20.27 17.42 20.13
N GLN A 49 19.43 16.42 20.35
CA GLN A 49 18.79 15.68 19.28
C GLN A 49 17.37 15.28 19.66
N PHE A 50 16.51 15.13 18.65
CA PHE A 50 15.26 14.39 18.74
C PHE A 50 15.38 13.09 17.95
N ALA A 51 14.86 11.99 18.48
CA ALA A 51 14.73 10.77 17.71
C ALA A 51 13.50 10.88 16.80
N CYS A 52 13.71 10.79 15.48
CA CYS A 52 12.63 10.92 14.51
C CYS A 52 12.22 9.55 13.97
N THR A 53 11.07 9.06 14.44
CA THR A 53 10.43 7.81 14.02
C THR A 53 9.53 8.04 12.82
N GLY A 54 8.92 7.00 12.27
CA GLY A 54 8.00 7.11 11.13
C GLY A 54 6.78 6.21 11.20
N THR A 55 5.65 6.70 10.71
CA THR A 55 4.40 5.92 10.57
C THR A 55 4.46 4.84 9.49
N SER A 56 5.53 4.80 8.68
CA SER A 56 5.72 3.86 7.57
C SER A 56 4.52 3.82 6.61
N SER A 57 3.94 4.99 6.30
CA SER A 57 2.77 5.16 5.43
C SER A 57 3.14 5.46 3.96
N TRP A 58 4.23 6.20 3.73
CA TRP A 58 4.65 6.64 2.39
C TRP A 58 4.80 5.46 1.42
N LEU A 59 4.43 5.67 0.14
CA LEU A 59 4.51 4.68 -0.95
C LEU A 59 3.86 3.32 -0.62
N ARG A 60 2.73 3.32 0.10
CA ARG A 60 1.97 2.11 0.45
C ARG A 60 0.46 2.31 0.23
N LEU A 61 -0.29 1.22 0.10
CA LEU A 61 -1.76 1.29 0.09
C LEU A 61 -2.33 1.41 1.52
N PHE A 62 -1.59 0.90 2.50
CA PHE A 62 -1.83 1.08 3.93
C PHE A 62 -0.50 0.96 4.69
N PRO A 63 -0.29 1.66 5.81
CA PRO A 63 0.96 1.63 6.57
C PRO A 63 1.43 0.21 6.92
N ASP A 64 2.75 -0.04 6.86
CA ASP A 64 3.33 -1.29 7.35
C ASP A 64 3.54 -1.20 8.86
N LEU A 65 2.56 -1.69 9.62
CA LEU A 65 2.57 -1.63 11.08
C LEU A 65 3.72 -2.42 11.71
N ARG A 66 4.24 -3.47 11.06
CA ARG A 66 5.39 -4.23 11.59
C ARG A 66 6.64 -3.36 11.59
N ILE A 67 6.81 -2.55 10.55
CA ILE A 67 7.94 -1.62 10.43
C ILE A 67 7.70 -0.42 11.35
N ALA A 68 6.53 0.20 11.27
CA ALA A 68 6.18 1.39 12.06
C ALA A 68 6.31 1.13 13.56
N ASN A 69 5.63 0.09 14.09
CA ASN A 69 5.61 -0.18 15.52
C ASN A 69 6.99 -0.54 16.03
N ARG A 70 7.73 -1.37 15.28
CA ARG A 70 9.08 -1.76 15.67
C ARG A 70 10.03 -0.57 15.64
N ASN A 71 9.95 0.29 14.62
CA ASN A 71 10.73 1.53 14.53
C ASN A 71 10.43 2.44 15.73
N ILE A 72 9.15 2.74 15.97
CA ILE A 72 8.70 3.61 17.05
C ILE A 72 9.15 3.07 18.41
N ARG A 73 8.83 1.81 18.72
CA ARG A 73 9.14 1.21 20.03
C ARG A 73 10.64 1.19 20.31
N CYS A 74 11.44 0.71 19.35
CA CYS A 74 12.87 0.53 19.58
C CYS A 74 13.61 1.87 19.63
N PHE A 75 13.32 2.80 18.71
CA PHE A 75 14.04 4.07 18.68
C PHE A 75 13.68 4.93 19.90
N ILE A 76 12.40 4.99 20.30
CA ILE A 76 12.00 5.77 21.47
C ILE A 76 12.56 5.16 22.77
N SER A 77 12.53 3.83 22.91
CA SER A 77 13.11 3.16 24.09
C SER A 77 14.60 3.42 24.22
N GLU A 78 15.37 3.30 23.13
CA GLU A 78 16.80 3.61 23.15
C GLU A 78 17.04 5.10 23.38
N ALA A 79 16.34 5.98 22.68
CA ALA A 79 16.42 7.43 22.87
C ALA A 79 16.20 7.83 24.34
N HIS A 80 15.21 7.20 25.01
CA HIS A 80 14.96 7.40 26.43
C HIS A 80 16.16 6.97 27.31
N ARG A 81 16.70 5.76 27.10
CA ARG A 81 17.86 5.25 27.86
C ARG A 81 19.10 6.13 27.73
N TYR A 82 19.30 6.72 26.55
CA TYR A 82 20.43 7.61 26.29
C TYR A 82 20.13 9.07 26.67
N GLY A 83 18.92 9.44 27.11
CA GLY A 83 18.62 10.82 27.54
C GLY A 83 18.42 11.81 26.39
N VAL A 84 17.98 11.33 25.22
CA VAL A 84 17.53 12.16 24.09
C VAL A 84 16.35 13.04 24.52
N LYS A 85 16.33 14.31 24.06
CA LYS A 85 15.45 15.34 24.61
C LYS A 85 14.00 15.29 24.13
N GLY A 86 13.72 14.63 23.02
CA GLY A 86 12.38 14.57 22.46
C GLY A 86 12.27 13.64 21.27
N ILE A 87 11.04 13.47 20.80
CA ILE A 87 10.66 12.59 19.68
C ILE A 87 9.91 13.43 18.64
N LEU A 88 10.15 13.15 17.37
CA LEU A 88 9.33 13.66 16.27
C LEU A 88 8.85 12.48 15.41
N ASN A 89 7.57 12.15 15.48
CA ASN A 89 7.01 11.09 14.63
C ASN A 89 6.70 11.63 13.23
N THR A 90 7.40 11.13 12.23
CA THR A 90 7.24 11.58 10.85
C THR A 90 6.13 10.82 10.13
N ASN A 91 5.34 11.54 9.34
CA ASN A 91 4.41 10.96 8.39
C ASN A 91 4.69 11.58 7.02
N TRP A 92 5.56 10.92 6.26
CA TRP A 92 5.99 11.40 4.95
C TRP A 92 4.90 11.22 3.90
N GLY A 93 4.93 12.13 2.93
CA GLY A 93 4.01 12.18 1.80
C GLY A 93 4.71 11.99 0.46
N ASP A 94 5.63 11.03 0.38
CA ASP A 94 6.43 10.79 -0.81
C ASP A 94 5.56 10.54 -2.04
N ASP A 95 6.05 11.01 -3.19
CA ASP A 95 5.43 10.78 -4.49
C ASP A 95 3.95 11.22 -4.51
N GLY A 96 3.69 12.47 -4.13
CA GLY A 96 2.37 13.09 -4.18
C GLY A 96 1.46 12.83 -2.98
N ASN A 97 2.00 12.35 -1.86
CA ASN A 97 1.29 12.13 -0.59
C ASN A 97 0.00 11.31 -0.75
N TYR A 98 0.07 10.19 -1.46
CA TYR A 98 -1.13 9.44 -1.83
C TYR A 98 -2.02 9.01 -0.63
N ASN A 99 -1.41 8.74 0.52
CA ASN A 99 -2.08 8.22 1.71
C ASN A 99 -3.04 9.23 2.34
N LEU A 100 -4.21 8.74 2.75
CA LEU A 100 -5.17 9.54 3.50
C LEU A 100 -4.75 9.63 4.97
N LEU A 101 -5.08 10.75 5.63
CA LEU A 101 -4.70 10.99 7.03
C LEU A 101 -5.28 9.94 7.98
N GLY A 102 -6.44 9.35 7.66
CA GLY A 102 -7.07 8.27 8.42
C GLY A 102 -6.16 7.06 8.64
N TYR A 103 -5.20 6.83 7.74
CA TYR A 103 -4.28 5.70 7.82
C TYR A 103 -3.24 5.87 8.93
N SER A 104 -2.90 7.11 9.25
CA SER A 104 -1.75 7.43 10.10
C SER A 104 -2.08 7.60 11.58
N TRP A 105 -3.37 7.73 11.95
CA TRP A 105 -3.78 7.91 13.34
C TRP A 105 -3.33 6.79 14.27
N TYR A 106 -3.32 5.54 13.79
CA TYR A 106 -2.76 4.42 14.53
C TYR A 106 -1.30 4.69 14.93
N GLY A 107 -0.45 5.04 13.95
CA GLY A 107 0.97 5.32 14.18
C GLY A 107 1.22 6.56 15.03
N PHE A 108 0.36 7.58 14.92
CA PHE A 108 0.40 8.76 15.80
C PHE A 108 0.13 8.40 17.25
N CYS A 109 -0.95 7.66 17.52
CA CYS A 109 -1.30 7.22 18.87
C CYS A 109 -0.28 6.23 19.44
N PHE A 110 0.25 5.32 18.62
CA PHE A 110 1.29 4.38 19.05
C PHE A 110 2.56 5.11 19.46
N SER A 111 2.99 6.09 18.67
CA SER A 111 4.14 6.94 19.03
C SER A 111 3.88 7.82 20.26
N ALA A 112 2.64 8.27 20.48
CA ALA A 112 2.29 9.03 21.66
C ALA A 112 2.40 8.17 22.94
N GLU A 113 1.86 6.95 22.92
CA GLU A 113 1.97 6.01 24.04
C GLU A 113 3.44 5.63 24.32
N ALA A 114 4.18 5.30 23.26
CA ALA A 114 5.61 4.98 23.35
C ALA A 114 6.43 6.15 23.90
N SER A 115 6.08 7.40 23.57
CA SER A 115 6.78 8.59 24.09
C SER A 115 6.48 8.86 25.57
N TRP A 116 5.27 8.51 26.03
CA TRP A 116 4.86 8.74 27.42
C TRP A 116 5.44 7.70 28.39
N SER A 117 5.53 6.44 27.98
CA SER A 117 6.02 5.36 28.84
C SER A 117 6.69 4.25 28.03
N PRO A 118 7.89 4.50 27.47
CA PRO A 118 8.55 3.58 26.53
C PRO A 118 8.82 2.19 27.11
N GLU A 119 9.08 2.09 28.42
CA GLU A 119 9.34 0.82 29.10
C GLU A 119 8.08 0.00 29.38
N LYS A 120 6.89 0.60 29.27
CA LYS A 120 5.60 -0.03 29.58
C LYS A 120 4.76 -0.29 28.32
N LEU A 121 5.30 -0.03 27.13
CA LEU A 121 4.57 -0.20 25.88
C LEU A 121 4.29 -1.69 25.63
N ASP A 122 3.04 -2.10 25.84
CA ASP A 122 2.55 -3.41 25.44
C ASP A 122 1.81 -3.33 24.10
N GLU A 123 2.51 -3.72 23.04
CA GLU A 123 1.98 -3.78 21.67
C GLU A 123 0.79 -4.75 21.54
N ARG A 124 0.76 -5.83 22.33
CA ARG A 124 -0.28 -6.87 22.22
C ARG A 124 -1.67 -6.35 22.57
N THR A 125 -1.73 -5.34 23.43
CA THR A 125 -2.99 -4.77 23.94
C THR A 125 -3.19 -3.32 23.48
N PHE A 126 -2.26 -2.77 22.70
CA PHE A 126 -2.34 -1.41 22.17
C PHE A 126 -3.56 -1.22 21.26
N ASP A 127 -3.81 -2.15 20.35
CA ASP A 127 -4.82 -1.99 19.31
C ASP A 127 -6.22 -1.79 19.91
N GLU A 128 -6.54 -2.52 20.99
CA GLU A 128 -7.79 -2.37 21.74
C GLU A 128 -7.87 -1.03 22.47
N ARG A 129 -6.79 -0.60 23.14
CA ARG A 129 -6.74 0.72 23.79
C ARG A 129 -6.92 1.83 22.77
N PHE A 130 -6.28 1.72 21.61
CA PHE A 130 -6.42 2.65 20.51
C PHE A 130 -7.88 2.70 20.03
N CYS A 131 -8.51 1.56 19.73
CA CYS A 131 -9.90 1.53 19.30
C CYS A 131 -10.86 2.09 20.35
N ARG A 132 -10.67 1.78 21.64
CA ARG A 132 -11.43 2.35 22.75
C ARG A 132 -11.30 3.87 22.82
N GLN A 133 -10.07 4.40 22.77
CA GLN A 133 -9.84 5.83 22.93
C GLN A 133 -10.23 6.63 21.69
N PHE A 134 -9.82 6.16 20.51
CA PHE A 134 -9.95 6.87 19.26
C PHE A 134 -11.33 6.70 18.62
N PHE A 135 -11.89 5.48 18.62
CA PHE A 135 -13.22 5.22 18.05
C PHE A 135 -14.33 5.13 19.09
N GLY A 136 -14.00 5.12 20.39
CA GLY A 136 -14.99 4.97 21.44
C GLY A 136 -15.68 3.62 21.38
N GLN A 137 -14.93 2.56 21.05
CA GLN A 137 -15.46 1.23 20.78
C GLN A 137 -14.58 0.15 21.41
N ASP A 138 -15.19 -0.73 22.20
CA ASP A 138 -14.49 -1.70 23.05
C ASP A 138 -14.34 -3.10 22.44
N THR A 139 -14.68 -3.29 21.16
CA THR A 139 -14.55 -4.64 20.58
C THR A 139 -13.18 -4.87 19.98
N GLU A 140 -12.63 -6.04 20.25
CA GLU A 140 -11.41 -6.55 19.62
C GLU A 140 -11.51 -6.64 18.08
N GLU A 141 -12.72 -6.68 17.51
CA GLU A 141 -12.90 -6.87 16.07
C GLU A 141 -12.33 -5.69 15.25
N LEU A 142 -12.61 -4.44 15.64
CA LEU A 142 -12.16 -3.26 14.89
C LEU A 142 -10.63 -3.12 14.90
N SER A 143 -10.00 -3.58 15.98
CA SER A 143 -8.54 -3.52 16.14
C SER A 143 -7.82 -4.39 15.10
N GLN A 144 -8.44 -5.50 14.70
CA GLN A 144 -7.92 -6.41 13.66
C GLN A 144 -7.84 -5.77 12.27
N VAL A 145 -8.66 -4.74 11.98
CA VAL A 145 -8.68 -4.09 10.66
C VAL A 145 -7.31 -3.51 10.30
N PHE A 146 -6.63 -2.90 11.27
CA PHE A 146 -5.32 -2.27 11.05
C PHE A 146 -4.28 -3.29 10.59
N TRP A 147 -4.22 -4.44 11.25
CA TRP A 147 -3.31 -5.53 10.87
C TRP A 147 -3.74 -6.26 9.61
N LEU A 148 -5.04 -6.43 9.36
CA LEU A 148 -5.57 -6.96 8.11
C LEU A 148 -5.12 -6.11 6.93
N LEU A 149 -5.31 -4.79 6.98
CA LEU A 149 -4.92 -3.89 5.89
C LEU A 149 -3.40 -3.84 5.71
N SER A 150 -2.64 -3.86 6.82
CA SER A 150 -1.17 -3.89 6.80
C SER A 150 -0.58 -5.10 6.06
N GLN A 151 -1.33 -6.22 5.97
CA GLN A 151 -0.91 -7.44 5.22
C GLN A 151 -0.57 -7.19 3.76
N VAL A 152 -1.15 -6.16 3.15
CA VAL A 152 -0.86 -5.80 1.75
C VAL A 152 0.64 -5.61 1.48
N ASN A 153 1.40 -5.19 2.50
CA ASN A 153 2.84 -4.93 2.37
C ASN A 153 3.67 -6.21 2.21
N TYR A 154 3.15 -7.38 2.58
CA TYR A 154 3.92 -8.63 2.58
C TYR A 154 3.21 -9.83 1.95
N VAL A 155 2.00 -9.64 1.45
CA VAL A 155 1.30 -10.64 0.62
C VAL A 155 1.75 -10.57 -0.84
N VAL A 156 2.15 -9.39 -1.32
CA VAL A 156 2.59 -9.20 -2.71
C VAL A 156 4.06 -9.61 -2.85
N ASP A 157 4.31 -10.68 -3.61
CA ASP A 157 5.65 -11.16 -3.94
C ASP A 157 5.96 -10.92 -5.43
N ILE A 158 7.05 -10.20 -5.70
CA ILE A 158 7.50 -9.82 -7.05
C ILE A 158 8.87 -10.46 -7.30
N ASP A 159 9.00 -11.13 -8.44
CA ASP A 159 10.23 -11.77 -8.89
C ASP A 159 11.28 -10.77 -9.42
N LEU A 160 11.81 -9.96 -8.51
CA LEU A 160 12.88 -8.99 -8.75
C LEU A 160 14.03 -9.21 -7.76
N PRO A 161 15.29 -8.93 -8.16
CA PRO A 161 16.45 -9.09 -7.28
C PRO A 161 16.40 -8.14 -6.09
N GLU A 162 15.79 -6.96 -6.26
CA GLU A 162 15.51 -6.06 -5.16
C GLU A 162 14.51 -6.71 -4.21
N LYS A 163 14.82 -6.78 -2.91
CA LYS A 163 13.85 -7.18 -1.89
C LYS A 163 13.30 -5.94 -1.20
N TYR A 164 12.41 -5.21 -1.89
CA TYR A 164 11.68 -4.11 -1.29
C TYR A 164 10.40 -4.63 -0.61
N PRO A 165 10.19 -4.35 0.69
CA PRO A 165 9.07 -4.93 1.43
C PRO A 165 7.72 -4.23 1.19
N SER A 166 7.52 -3.44 0.13
CA SER A 166 6.22 -2.83 -0.16
C SER A 166 5.92 -2.69 -1.65
N TRP A 167 5.86 -3.82 -2.36
CA TRP A 167 5.56 -3.86 -3.78
C TRP A 167 4.15 -3.42 -4.16
N ALA A 168 3.19 -3.52 -3.24
CA ALA A 168 1.77 -3.33 -3.54
C ALA A 168 1.44 -1.97 -4.13
N PHE A 169 2.05 -0.87 -3.64
CA PHE A 169 1.79 0.47 -4.17
C PHE A 169 2.28 0.62 -5.60
N LEU A 170 3.51 0.16 -5.88
CA LEU A 170 4.09 0.18 -7.21
C LEU A 170 3.28 -0.69 -8.18
N LEU A 171 2.93 -1.90 -7.73
CA LEU A 171 2.11 -2.83 -8.49
C LEU A 171 0.73 -2.24 -8.80
N PHE A 172 0.08 -1.55 -7.86
CA PHE A 172 -1.26 -0.95 -8.06
C PHE A 172 -1.30 -0.02 -9.27
N TRP A 173 -0.24 0.78 -9.48
CA TRP A 173 -0.16 1.77 -10.56
C TRP A 173 0.51 1.27 -11.84
N ASP A 174 1.06 0.06 -11.81
CA ASP A 174 1.75 -0.52 -12.93
C ASP A 174 0.78 -0.98 -14.02
N ASP A 175 1.25 -0.96 -15.27
CA ASP A 175 0.48 -1.47 -16.40
C ASP A 175 0.14 -2.97 -16.17
N PRO A 176 -1.13 -3.40 -16.27
CA PRO A 176 -1.51 -4.78 -15.93
C PRO A 176 -0.95 -5.87 -16.87
N PHE A 177 -0.51 -5.51 -18.08
CA PHE A 177 -0.11 -6.44 -19.13
C PHE A 177 1.39 -6.40 -19.42
N GLN A 178 1.99 -5.21 -19.41
CA GLN A 178 3.39 -4.98 -19.80
C GLN A 178 4.21 -4.32 -18.70
N GLY A 179 3.59 -4.02 -17.56
CA GLY A 179 4.24 -3.35 -16.45
C GLY A 179 5.41 -4.13 -15.84
N LYS A 180 6.40 -3.38 -15.33
CA LYS A 180 7.64 -3.93 -14.75
C LYS A 180 7.36 -4.91 -13.61
N TYR A 181 6.34 -4.64 -12.81
CA TYR A 181 5.94 -5.37 -11.62
C TYR A 181 4.82 -6.37 -11.95
N SER A 182 3.80 -5.97 -12.71
CA SER A 182 2.66 -6.82 -13.07
C SER A 182 3.07 -8.13 -13.77
N THR A 183 4.09 -8.07 -14.62
CA THR A 183 4.62 -9.24 -15.35
C THR A 183 5.47 -10.18 -14.49
N LYS A 184 5.78 -9.78 -13.25
CA LYS A 184 6.69 -10.49 -12.33
C LYS A 184 6.04 -10.90 -11.01
N VAL A 185 4.72 -10.75 -10.87
CA VAL A 185 4.01 -11.24 -9.69
C VAL A 185 4.15 -12.76 -9.60
N ARG A 186 4.63 -13.25 -8.45
CA ARG A 186 4.67 -14.69 -8.15
C ARG A 186 3.28 -15.15 -7.73
N GLU A 187 2.81 -16.24 -8.31
CA GLU A 187 1.49 -16.82 -8.02
C GLU A 187 0.34 -15.77 -8.02
N PRO A 188 0.09 -15.06 -9.15
CA PRO A 188 -0.84 -13.93 -9.20
C PRO A 188 -2.26 -14.29 -8.74
N SER A 189 -2.72 -15.51 -9.04
CA SER A 189 -4.04 -15.98 -8.60
C SER A 189 -4.13 -16.19 -7.09
N GLU A 190 -3.07 -16.71 -6.44
CA GLU A 190 -3.06 -16.90 -4.98
C GLU A 190 -2.94 -15.55 -4.27
N THR A 191 -2.03 -14.70 -4.73
CA THR A 191 -1.91 -13.31 -4.24
C THR A 191 -3.25 -12.58 -4.37
N GLY A 192 -3.92 -12.70 -5.52
CA GLY A 192 -5.24 -12.11 -5.76
C GLY A 192 -6.30 -12.56 -4.76
N ARG A 193 -6.41 -13.87 -4.49
CA ARG A 193 -7.35 -14.41 -3.49
C ARG A 193 -7.09 -13.89 -2.08
N ARG A 194 -5.82 -13.82 -1.67
CA ARG A 194 -5.44 -13.31 -0.35
C ARG A 194 -5.81 -11.84 -0.19
N LEU A 195 -5.54 -11.00 -1.19
CA LEU A 195 -5.93 -9.59 -1.18
C LEU A 195 -7.46 -9.42 -1.12
N MET A 196 -8.22 -10.24 -1.85
CA MET A 196 -9.69 -10.25 -1.76
C MET A 196 -10.18 -10.67 -0.36
N GLN A 197 -9.52 -11.63 0.28
CA GLN A 197 -9.83 -12.04 1.66
C GLN A 197 -9.55 -10.93 2.67
N ILE A 198 -8.43 -10.21 2.52
CA ILE A 198 -8.12 -9.03 3.36
C ILE A 198 -9.21 -7.98 3.21
N SER A 199 -9.55 -7.62 1.97
CA SER A 199 -10.55 -6.61 1.64
C SER A 199 -11.91 -6.94 2.23
N SER A 200 -12.42 -8.15 1.96
CA SER A 200 -13.75 -8.59 2.43
C SER A 200 -13.84 -8.72 3.95
N SER A 201 -12.80 -9.24 4.60
CA SER A 201 -12.70 -9.31 6.06
C SER A 201 -12.75 -7.92 6.69
N ALA A 202 -11.91 -7.00 6.21
CA ALA A 202 -11.85 -5.63 6.72
C ALA A 202 -13.17 -4.89 6.53
N LEU A 203 -13.76 -4.93 5.32
CA LEU A 203 -15.04 -4.26 5.04
C LEU A 203 -16.18 -4.81 5.91
N LYS A 204 -16.22 -6.13 6.14
CA LYS A 204 -17.23 -6.76 7.02
C LYS A 204 -17.12 -6.28 8.46
N ILE A 205 -15.88 -6.16 8.97
CA ILE A 205 -15.64 -5.65 10.33
C ILE A 205 -16.04 -4.17 10.42
N ILE A 206 -15.58 -3.35 9.47
CA ILE A 206 -15.87 -1.91 9.47
C ILE A 206 -17.38 -1.65 9.41
N PHE A 207 -18.11 -2.36 8.55
CA PHE A 207 -19.57 -2.26 8.44
C PHE A 207 -20.27 -2.56 9.78
N ARG A 208 -19.81 -3.59 10.52
CA ARG A 208 -20.36 -3.92 11.85
C ARG A 208 -19.97 -2.90 12.92
N ALA A 209 -18.77 -2.32 12.82
CA ALA A 209 -18.28 -1.30 13.75
C ALA A 209 -19.01 0.05 13.56
N GLU A 210 -19.49 0.34 12.35
CA GLU A 210 -20.04 1.64 11.96
C GLU A 210 -21.23 2.11 12.83
N LYS A 211 -22.01 1.18 13.38
CA LYS A 211 -23.14 1.44 14.28
C LYS A 211 -22.75 1.58 15.76
N ARG A 212 -21.53 1.15 16.11
CA ARG A 212 -21.02 1.03 17.49
C ARG A 212 -19.98 2.09 17.82
N VAL A 213 -19.28 2.62 16.82
CA VAL A 213 -18.29 3.69 16.98
C VAL A 213 -18.97 4.99 17.41
N SER A 214 -18.49 5.55 18.53
CA SER A 214 -19.02 6.79 19.13
C SER A 214 -18.13 8.01 18.90
N LYS A 215 -16.87 7.81 18.48
CA LYS A 215 -15.88 8.88 18.23
C LYS A 215 -15.24 8.71 16.86
N ASN A 216 -14.88 9.83 16.23
CA ASN A 216 -14.03 9.85 15.03
C ASN A 216 -14.51 8.93 13.87
N LYS A 217 -15.82 8.71 13.76
CA LYS A 217 -16.45 7.79 12.81
C LYS A 217 -16.02 8.01 11.35
N LYS A 218 -15.74 9.27 10.95
CA LYS A 218 -15.32 9.62 9.59
C LYS A 218 -14.08 8.86 9.10
N TRP A 219 -13.20 8.40 9.98
CA TRP A 219 -12.00 7.67 9.58
C TRP A 219 -12.28 6.21 9.20
N LEU A 220 -13.47 5.69 9.51
CA LEU A 220 -13.90 4.39 8.97
C LEU A 220 -14.04 4.42 7.44
N ASP A 221 -14.36 5.57 6.85
CA ASP A 221 -14.40 5.74 5.40
C ASP A 221 -13.00 5.52 4.78
N ASP A 222 -11.97 6.06 5.42
CA ASP A 222 -10.58 5.90 4.94
C ASP A 222 -10.17 4.43 5.01
N LEU A 223 -10.42 3.77 6.15
CA LEU A 223 -10.13 2.34 6.30
C LEU A 223 -10.90 1.49 5.26
N SER A 224 -12.16 1.84 4.99
CA SER A 224 -12.97 1.18 3.96
C SER A 224 -12.39 1.39 2.57
N PHE A 225 -11.90 2.59 2.28
CA PHE A 225 -11.27 2.91 1.02
C PHE A 225 -9.94 2.16 0.83
N ALA A 226 -9.11 2.04 1.87
CA ALA A 226 -7.91 1.18 1.83
C ALA A 226 -8.29 -0.28 1.56
N ALA A 227 -9.32 -0.80 2.24
CA ALA A 227 -9.82 -2.15 1.99
C ALA A 227 -10.29 -2.34 0.54
N ARG A 228 -10.99 -1.36 -0.04
CA ARG A 228 -11.46 -1.40 -1.44
C ARG A 228 -10.30 -1.32 -2.44
N GLN A 229 -9.25 -0.55 -2.17
CA GLN A 229 -8.05 -0.54 -3.00
C GLN A 229 -7.36 -1.90 -3.01
N ILE A 230 -7.17 -2.49 -1.82
CA ILE A 230 -6.59 -3.83 -1.69
C ILE A 230 -7.44 -4.85 -2.45
N GLY A 231 -8.76 -4.76 -2.34
CA GLY A 231 -9.72 -5.60 -3.08
C GLY A 231 -9.59 -5.41 -4.59
N HIS A 232 -9.53 -4.18 -5.08
CA HIS A 232 -9.34 -3.90 -6.51
C HIS A 232 -8.02 -4.48 -7.05
N LEU A 233 -6.92 -4.37 -6.29
CA LEU A 233 -5.66 -4.99 -6.67
C LEU A 233 -5.79 -6.52 -6.75
N GLY A 234 -6.47 -7.14 -5.77
CA GLY A 234 -6.73 -8.57 -5.78
C GLY A 234 -7.59 -9.03 -6.95
N GLU A 235 -8.70 -8.32 -7.21
CA GLU A 235 -9.59 -8.54 -8.34
C GLU A 235 -8.85 -8.39 -9.66
N ARG A 236 -8.00 -7.38 -9.80
CA ARG A 236 -7.16 -7.17 -10.98
C ARG A 236 -6.27 -8.37 -11.25
N LEU A 237 -5.56 -8.89 -10.26
CA LEU A 237 -4.70 -10.07 -10.45
C LEU A 237 -5.51 -11.29 -10.93
N LEU A 238 -6.73 -11.49 -10.40
CA LEU A 238 -7.59 -12.60 -10.79
C LEU A 238 -8.17 -12.43 -12.20
N LEU A 239 -8.70 -11.24 -12.50
CA LEU A 239 -9.36 -10.96 -13.78
C LEU A 239 -8.37 -10.86 -14.93
N ILE A 240 -7.13 -10.43 -14.70
CA ILE A 240 -6.08 -10.47 -15.73
C ILE A 240 -5.71 -11.92 -16.08
N GLU A 241 -5.64 -12.82 -15.10
CA GLU A 241 -5.44 -14.26 -15.38
C GLU A 241 -6.67 -14.89 -16.07
N GLU A 242 -7.87 -14.38 -15.83
CA GLU A 242 -9.06 -14.75 -16.58
C GLU A 242 -9.01 -14.27 -18.03
N VAL A 243 -8.64 -13.01 -18.27
CA VAL A 243 -8.45 -12.45 -19.62
C VAL A 243 -7.46 -13.29 -20.43
N LYS A 244 -6.31 -13.65 -19.83
CA LYS A 244 -5.32 -14.54 -20.47
C LYS A 244 -5.90 -15.91 -20.81
N ARG A 245 -6.67 -16.51 -19.90
CA ARG A 245 -7.32 -17.81 -20.12
C ARG A 245 -8.38 -17.75 -21.21
N SER A 246 -9.22 -16.72 -21.22
CA SER A 246 -10.25 -16.55 -22.25
C SER A 246 -9.61 -16.29 -23.62
N TYR A 247 -8.57 -15.45 -23.71
CA TYR A 247 -7.85 -15.26 -24.96
C TYR A 247 -7.18 -16.56 -25.46
N ARG A 248 -6.56 -17.34 -24.56
CA ARG A 248 -5.99 -18.65 -24.89
C ARG A 248 -7.07 -19.62 -25.41
N ARG A 249 -8.25 -19.62 -24.80
CA ARG A 249 -9.40 -20.43 -25.24
C ARG A 249 -9.83 -20.03 -26.64
N ALA A 250 -9.94 -18.74 -26.92
CA ALA A 250 -10.23 -18.23 -28.27
C ALA A 250 -9.18 -18.74 -29.28
N TYR A 251 -7.90 -18.54 -28.98
CA TYR A 251 -6.81 -18.91 -29.87
C TYR A 251 -6.69 -20.42 -30.14
N LEU A 252 -7.10 -21.27 -29.20
CA LEU A 252 -7.09 -22.73 -29.38
C LEU A 252 -8.27 -23.26 -30.21
N ASN A 253 -9.30 -22.45 -30.44
CA ASN A 253 -10.55 -22.85 -31.09
C ASN A 253 -10.88 -21.95 -32.29
N LEU A 254 -9.88 -21.58 -33.10
CA LEU A 254 -10.03 -20.66 -34.25
C LEU A 254 -11.03 -21.13 -35.32
N GLU A 255 -11.46 -22.38 -35.30
CA GLU A 255 -12.46 -22.92 -36.22
C GLU A 255 -13.90 -22.78 -35.68
N ASP A 256 -14.07 -22.50 -34.38
CA ASP A 256 -15.37 -22.31 -33.73
C ASP A 256 -15.60 -20.83 -33.42
N GLU A 257 -16.29 -20.15 -34.35
CA GLU A 257 -16.64 -18.73 -34.23
C GLU A 257 -17.33 -18.38 -32.91
N LYS A 258 -18.22 -19.25 -32.42
CA LYS A 258 -18.97 -18.99 -31.19
C LYS A 258 -18.06 -19.05 -29.97
N VAL A 259 -17.12 -19.99 -29.94
CA VAL A 259 -16.13 -20.10 -28.86
C VAL A 259 -15.17 -18.91 -28.89
N VAL A 260 -14.69 -18.50 -30.07
CA VAL A 260 -13.78 -17.35 -30.20
C VAL A 260 -14.45 -16.06 -29.74
N THR A 261 -15.60 -15.73 -30.32
CA THR A 261 -16.32 -14.48 -30.01
C THR A 261 -16.76 -14.42 -28.56
N GLY A 262 -17.30 -15.51 -28.01
CA GLY A 262 -17.69 -15.60 -26.61
C GLY A 262 -16.51 -15.45 -25.66
N SER A 263 -15.35 -16.04 -25.96
CA SER A 263 -14.15 -15.91 -25.14
C SER A 263 -13.57 -14.48 -25.17
N LEU A 264 -13.62 -13.80 -26.32
CA LEU A 264 -13.21 -12.39 -26.40
C LEU A 264 -14.19 -11.48 -25.63
N ASP A 265 -15.49 -11.76 -25.65
CA ASP A 265 -16.49 -11.03 -24.86
C ASP A 265 -16.30 -11.23 -23.35
N GLU A 266 -15.94 -12.43 -22.89
CA GLU A 266 -15.56 -12.70 -21.50
C GLU A 266 -14.36 -11.81 -21.09
N ALA A 267 -13.31 -11.78 -21.91
CA ALA A 267 -12.13 -10.96 -21.65
C ALA A 267 -12.46 -9.46 -21.58
N ILE A 268 -13.22 -8.94 -22.55
CA ILE A 268 -13.67 -7.54 -22.57
C ILE A 268 -14.53 -7.22 -21.34
N THR A 269 -15.41 -8.13 -20.93
CA THR A 269 -16.27 -7.96 -19.76
C THR A 269 -15.45 -7.85 -18.47
N SER A 270 -14.43 -8.70 -18.30
CA SER A 270 -13.51 -8.63 -17.17
C SER A 270 -12.76 -7.29 -17.10
N LEU A 271 -12.31 -6.76 -18.23
CA LEU A 271 -11.64 -5.45 -18.27
C LEU A 271 -12.61 -4.29 -17.98
N ARG A 272 -13.83 -4.33 -18.52
CA ARG A 272 -14.86 -3.32 -18.22
C ARG A 272 -15.22 -3.31 -16.74
N ARG A 273 -15.25 -4.48 -16.09
CA ARG A 273 -15.44 -4.60 -14.63
C ARG A 273 -14.32 -3.92 -13.85
N LEU A 274 -13.05 -4.17 -14.20
CA LEU A 274 -11.90 -3.50 -13.59
C LEU A 274 -11.94 -1.99 -13.80
N LYS A 275 -12.24 -1.54 -15.02
CA LYS A 275 -12.38 -0.11 -15.34
C LYS A 275 -13.43 0.55 -14.46
N LYS A 276 -14.63 -0.04 -14.34
CA LYS A 276 -15.70 0.49 -13.50
C LYS A 276 -15.27 0.61 -12.03
N SER A 277 -14.67 -0.45 -11.48
CA SER A 277 -14.16 -0.48 -10.11
C SER A 277 -13.12 0.62 -9.87
N LEU A 278 -12.24 0.88 -10.85
CA LEU A 278 -11.22 1.93 -10.75
C LEU A 278 -11.82 3.35 -10.80
N ILE A 279 -12.87 3.58 -11.60
CA ILE A 279 -13.61 4.86 -11.62
C ILE A 279 -14.21 5.13 -10.24
N GLU A 280 -14.89 4.15 -9.65
CA GLU A 280 -15.48 4.28 -8.31
C GLU A 280 -14.42 4.58 -7.23
N LEU A 281 -13.21 4.00 -7.36
CA LEU A 281 -12.09 4.32 -6.48
C LEU A 281 -11.53 5.73 -6.72
N LYS A 282 -11.48 6.21 -7.96
CA LYS A 282 -11.02 7.56 -8.29
C LYS A 282 -11.95 8.60 -7.66
N ASP A 283 -13.26 8.43 -7.81
CA ASP A 283 -14.26 9.36 -7.30
C ASP A 283 -14.25 9.40 -5.76
N GLU A 284 -14.15 8.23 -5.14
CA GLU A 284 -14.05 8.13 -3.68
C GLU A 284 -12.75 8.73 -3.15
N TYR A 285 -11.62 8.49 -3.84
CA TYR A 285 -10.35 9.11 -3.48
C TYR A 285 -10.43 10.63 -3.49
N GLN A 286 -11.01 11.21 -4.54
CA GLN A 286 -11.19 12.65 -4.64
C GLN A 286 -12.04 13.20 -3.50
N ARG A 287 -13.15 12.53 -3.17
CA ARG A 287 -14.01 12.91 -2.03
C ARG A 287 -13.23 12.90 -0.71
N LEU A 288 -12.50 11.81 -0.44
CA LEU A 288 -11.75 11.64 0.81
C LEU A 288 -10.55 12.57 0.91
N TRP A 289 -9.85 12.80 -0.20
CA TRP A 289 -8.75 13.77 -0.26
C TRP A 289 -9.24 15.16 0.12
N LEU A 290 -10.30 15.65 -0.54
CA LEU A 290 -10.84 17.00 -0.34
C LEU A 290 -11.47 17.20 1.06
N ARG A 291 -11.73 16.12 1.80
CA ARG A 291 -12.18 16.19 3.19
C ARG A 291 -11.08 16.70 4.14
N GLU A 292 -9.82 16.36 3.87
CA GLU A 292 -8.69 16.65 4.79
C GLU A 292 -7.56 17.45 4.13
N ASN A 293 -7.54 17.56 2.81
CA ASN A 293 -6.47 18.21 2.04
C ASN A 293 -7.03 19.29 1.12
N ARG A 294 -6.17 20.24 0.77
CA ARG A 294 -6.50 21.27 -0.23
C ARG A 294 -6.49 20.66 -1.63
N LYS A 295 -7.19 21.31 -2.56
CA LYS A 295 -7.25 20.89 -3.96
C LYS A 295 -5.85 20.79 -4.63
N PRO A 296 -4.93 21.77 -4.47
CA PRO A 296 -3.61 21.66 -5.09
C PRO A 296 -2.88 20.38 -4.65
N GLY A 297 -2.43 19.59 -5.64
CA GLY A 297 -1.75 18.31 -5.42
C GLY A 297 -2.64 17.10 -5.66
N LEU A 298 -3.97 17.26 -5.62
CA LEU A 298 -4.92 16.20 -5.96
C LEU A 298 -4.74 15.73 -7.42
N GLU A 299 -4.56 16.67 -8.35
CA GLU A 299 -4.45 16.37 -9.78
C GLU A 299 -3.28 15.43 -10.09
N TYR A 300 -2.20 15.49 -9.30
CA TYR A 300 -1.07 14.57 -9.45
C TYR A 300 -1.48 13.12 -9.20
N ASN A 301 -2.27 12.88 -8.16
CA ASN A 301 -2.79 11.55 -7.84
C ASN A 301 -3.89 11.11 -8.82
N LEU A 302 -4.77 12.01 -9.26
CA LEU A 302 -5.82 11.69 -10.24
C LEU A 302 -5.25 11.28 -11.61
N LYS A 303 -4.10 11.85 -12.01
CA LYS A 303 -3.38 11.42 -13.22
C LYS A 303 -2.96 9.95 -13.19
N ARG A 304 -2.69 9.36 -12.02
CA ARG A 304 -2.37 7.93 -11.90
C ARG A 304 -3.57 7.06 -12.27
N TYR A 305 -4.75 7.44 -11.77
CA TYR A 305 -6.00 6.79 -12.15
C TYR A 305 -6.27 6.93 -13.65
N GLU A 306 -6.10 8.13 -14.20
CA GLU A 306 -6.31 8.39 -15.63
C GLU A 306 -5.38 7.56 -16.51
N LYS A 307 -4.10 7.44 -16.13
CA LYS A 307 -3.15 6.58 -16.84
C LYS A 307 -3.61 5.12 -16.84
N LEU A 308 -4.01 4.58 -15.70
CA LEU A 308 -4.44 3.19 -15.61
C LEU A 308 -5.80 2.94 -16.30
N LEU A 309 -6.73 3.89 -16.23
CA LEU A 309 -7.98 3.86 -16.99
C LEU A 309 -7.73 3.82 -18.49
N LYS A 310 -6.78 4.65 -18.97
CA LYS A 310 -6.35 4.64 -20.36
C LYS A 310 -5.78 3.28 -20.78
N CYS A 311 -5.00 2.61 -19.92
CA CYS A 311 -4.49 1.27 -20.20
C CYS A 311 -5.63 0.25 -20.39
N TYR A 312 -6.69 0.33 -19.58
CA TYR A 312 -7.87 -0.52 -19.77
C TYR A 312 -8.63 -0.19 -21.05
N ASP A 313 -8.79 1.11 -21.36
CA ASP A 313 -9.48 1.55 -22.59
C ASP A 313 -8.77 1.08 -23.86
N GLU A 314 -7.45 1.26 -23.92
CA GLU A 314 -6.63 0.80 -25.03
C GLU A 314 -6.76 -0.72 -25.19
N LYS A 315 -6.67 -1.50 -24.11
CA LYS A 315 -6.76 -2.96 -24.20
C LYS A 315 -8.16 -3.46 -24.58
N ILE A 316 -9.22 -2.79 -24.10
CA ILE A 316 -10.60 -3.11 -24.48
C ILE A 316 -10.80 -2.88 -25.98
N LEU A 317 -10.38 -1.71 -26.47
CA LEU A 317 -10.48 -1.36 -27.89
C LEU A 317 -9.71 -2.38 -28.75
N GLU A 318 -8.51 -2.73 -28.33
CA GLU A 318 -7.67 -3.71 -29.04
C GLU A 318 -8.34 -5.09 -29.16
N LEU A 319 -9.02 -5.56 -28.09
CA LEU A 319 -9.77 -6.82 -28.12
C LEU A 319 -11.02 -6.73 -29.00
N GLU A 320 -11.69 -5.58 -29.03
CA GLU A 320 -12.85 -5.33 -29.90
C GLU A 320 -12.43 -5.33 -31.38
N GLU A 321 -11.29 -4.71 -31.70
CA GLU A 321 -10.71 -4.71 -33.04
C GLU A 321 -10.26 -6.11 -33.48
N ILE A 322 -9.64 -6.88 -32.59
CA ILE A 322 -9.29 -8.28 -32.86
C ILE A 322 -10.52 -9.13 -33.11
N LYS A 323 -11.56 -8.96 -32.29
CA LYS A 323 -12.84 -9.66 -32.49
C LYS A 323 -13.43 -9.31 -33.85
N LYS A 324 -13.41 -8.03 -34.24
CA LYS A 324 -13.90 -7.59 -35.55
C LYS A 324 -13.09 -8.21 -36.70
N ALA A 325 -11.76 -8.17 -36.62
CA ALA A 325 -10.88 -8.72 -37.65
C ALA A 325 -11.01 -10.25 -37.80
N TYR A 326 -11.23 -10.97 -36.70
CA TYR A 326 -11.49 -12.41 -36.74
C TYR A 326 -12.77 -12.77 -37.52
N MET A 327 -13.79 -11.91 -37.45
CA MET A 327 -15.07 -12.13 -38.13
C MET A 327 -15.02 -11.83 -39.65
N GLU A 328 -13.94 -11.25 -40.15
CA GLU A 328 -13.73 -11.05 -41.58
C GLU A 328 -13.36 -12.38 -42.27
N PRO A 329 -13.69 -12.56 -43.57
CA PRO A 329 -13.33 -13.79 -44.29
C PRO A 329 -11.82 -14.08 -44.24
N GLY A 330 -11.45 -15.23 -43.67
CA GLY A 330 -10.03 -15.60 -43.47
C GLY A 330 -9.36 -14.94 -42.26
N GLY A 331 -10.14 -14.30 -41.38
CA GLY A 331 -9.68 -13.68 -40.15
C GLY A 331 -9.05 -14.68 -39.17
N SER A 332 -8.09 -14.19 -38.37
CA SER A 332 -7.41 -14.97 -37.34
C SER A 332 -7.05 -14.07 -36.16
N LEU A 333 -6.64 -14.68 -35.05
CA LEU A 333 -6.20 -13.93 -33.87
C LEU A 333 -4.68 -13.69 -33.90
N PRO A 334 -4.20 -12.55 -33.37
CA PRO A 334 -2.77 -12.33 -33.15
C PRO A 334 -2.12 -13.45 -32.32
N LYS A 335 -0.79 -13.60 -32.46
CA LYS A 335 -0.02 -14.59 -31.69
C LYS A 335 -0.21 -14.39 -30.18
N ARG A 336 -0.21 -15.48 -29.41
CA ARG A 336 -0.47 -15.49 -27.95
C ARG A 336 0.41 -14.53 -27.13
N GLU A 337 1.65 -14.32 -27.56
CA GLU A 337 2.60 -13.40 -26.92
C GLU A 337 2.01 -11.98 -26.79
N TRP A 338 1.15 -11.59 -27.74
CA TRP A 338 0.40 -10.32 -27.75
C TRP A 338 -0.47 -10.11 -26.50
N ALA A 339 -1.07 -11.18 -25.95
CA ALA A 339 -1.91 -11.09 -24.77
C ALA A 339 -1.12 -11.13 -23.45
N GLY A 340 0.22 -11.05 -23.51
CA GLY A 340 1.10 -11.29 -22.35
C GLY A 340 1.04 -12.75 -21.87
N ILE A 341 0.59 -13.66 -22.74
CA ILE A 341 0.62 -15.11 -22.51
C ILE A 341 2.01 -15.59 -22.94
N ASN A 342 2.96 -15.54 -22.01
CA ASN A 342 4.18 -16.31 -22.17
C ASN A 342 3.87 -17.75 -21.81
N ASP A 343 4.13 -18.69 -22.72
CA ASP A 343 4.23 -20.11 -22.38
C ASP A 343 5.43 -20.27 -21.43
N ARG A 344 5.25 -19.98 -20.14
CA ARG A 344 6.15 -20.50 -19.11
C ARG A 344 5.90 -22.01 -19.10
N LYS A 345 6.85 -22.72 -19.73
CA LYS A 345 6.93 -24.19 -19.73
C LYS A 345 6.85 -24.76 -18.33
#